data_AF-A0A352RRF8-F1
#
_entry.id   AF-A0A352RRF8-F1
#
_cell.length_a   1.000
_cell.length_b   1.000
_cell.length_c   1.000
_cell.angle_alpha   90.00
_cell.angle_beta   90.00
_cell.angle_gamma   90.00
#
_symmetry.space_group_name_H-M   'P 1'
#
loop_
_entity.id
_entity.type
_entity.pdbx_description
1 polymer ?
#
loop_
_entity_poly.entity_id
_entity_poly.type
_entity_poly.pdbx_seq_one_letter_code
_entity_poly.pdbx_strand_id
1 'polypeptide(L)' 'MAITLPAGMKITGEILPAYEDILTPEALALVDKLHRAFEARRQELLAARVARTKRLDAGE' A
#
# COMPACT_ATOMS: atom_id res chain seq x y z
N MET A 1 -7.06 4.62 23.11
CA MET A 1 -5.61 4.35 23.22
C MET A 1 -4.89 5.01 22.05
N ALA A 2 -3.64 5.41 22.19
CA ALA A 2 -2.90 6.05 21.09
C ALA A 2 -2.29 4.98 20.16
N ILE A 3 -2.57 5.05 18.86
CA ILE A 3 -1.94 4.18 17.85
C ILE A 3 -0.50 4.63 17.63
N THR A 4 0.44 3.68 17.71
CA THR A 4 1.86 3.95 17.45
C THR A 4 2.17 3.62 15.99
N LEU A 5 2.59 4.63 15.22
CA LEU A 5 2.86 4.49 13.79
C LEU A 5 4.36 4.24 13.52
N PRO A 6 4.71 3.32 12.59
CA PRO A 6 6.06 3.19 12.08
C PRO A 6 6.57 4.47 11.40
N ALA A 7 7.89 4.67 11.40
CA ALA A 7 8.51 5.83 10.77
C ALA A 7 8.22 5.88 9.26
N GLY A 8 7.70 7.01 8.78
CA GLY A 8 7.32 7.20 7.38
C GLY A 8 5.93 6.69 7.01
N MET A 9 5.16 6.14 7.96
CA MET A 9 3.76 5.78 7.77
C MET A 9 2.83 6.93 8.19
N LYS A 10 1.76 7.16 7.42
CA LYS A 10 0.70 8.11 7.75
C LYS A 10 -0.66 7.45 7.51
N ILE A 11 -1.55 7.57 8.49
CA ILE A 11 -2.97 7.24 8.34
C ILE A 11 -3.70 8.55 8.04
N THR A 12 -4.38 8.62 6.90
CA THR A 12 -5.14 9.80 6.46
C THR A 12 -6.64 9.70 6.71
N GLY A 13 -7.13 8.50 7.00
CA GLY A 13 -8.54 8.26 7.34
C GLY A 13 -8.85 8.57 8.80
N GLU A 14 -10.13 8.81 9.08
CA GLU A 14 -10.64 8.87 10.45
C GLU A 14 -10.47 7.50 11.12
N ILE A 15 -10.04 7.51 12.38
CA ILE A 15 -9.89 6.29 13.19
C ILE A 15 -11.09 6.21 14.12
N LEU A 16 -11.99 5.28 13.81
CA LEU A 16 -13.20 5.02 14.58
C LEU A 16 -12.91 4.05 15.74
N PRO A 17 -13.78 3.99 16.76
CA PRO A 17 -13.67 3.00 17.82
C PRO A 17 -13.60 1.57 17.26
N ALA A 18 -12.83 0.71 17.93
CA ALA A 18 -12.51 -0.67 17.56
C ALA A 18 -11.51 -0.84 16.41
N TYR A 19 -11.04 0.23 15.76
CA TYR A 19 -9.97 0.10 14.75
C TYR A 19 -8.61 -0.17 15.41
N GLU A 20 -8.44 0.19 16.67
CA GLU A 20 -7.24 -0.10 17.46
C GLU A 20 -6.91 -1.59 17.54
N ASP A 21 -7.90 -2.48 17.46
CA ASP A 21 -7.71 -3.93 17.47
C ASP A 21 -7.08 -4.45 16.16
N ILE A 22 -7.21 -3.68 15.07
CA ILE A 22 -6.67 -4.00 13.75
C ILE A 22 -5.36 -3.24 13.51
N LEU A 23 -5.31 -1.95 13.89
CA LEU A 23 -4.19 -1.04 13.69
C LEU A 23 -3.14 -1.17 14.81
N THR A 24 -2.84 -2.41 15.20
CA THR A 24 -1.81 -2.68 16.21
C THR A 24 -0.42 -2.34 15.67
N PRO A 25 0.55 -1.99 16.54
CA PRO A 25 1.91 -1.69 16.12
C PRO A 25 2.55 -2.82 15.30
N GLU A 26 2.28 -4.08 15.64
CA GLU A 26 2.82 -5.27 14.95
C GLU A 26 2.21 -5.43 13.56
N ALA A 27 0.89 -5.21 13.43
CA ALA A 27 0.20 -5.25 12.15
C ALA A 27 0.72 -4.16 11.21
N LEU A 28 0.88 -2.93 11.73
CA LEU A 28 1.42 -1.80 10.96
C LEU A 28 2.88 -2.03 10.57
N ALA A 29 3.71 -2.61 11.44
CA ALA A 29 5.09 -2.95 11.12
C ALA A 29 5.19 -4.01 10.02
N LEU A 30 4.27 -4.99 9.98
CA LEU A 30 4.19 -5.96 8.89
C LEU A 30 3.83 -5.26 7.57
N VAL A 31 2.84 -4.37 7.57
CA VAL A 31 2.44 -3.61 6.37
C VAL A 31 3.59 -2.74 5.86
N ASP A 32 4.34 -2.06 6.73
CA ASP A 32 5.52 -1.27 6.35
C ASP A 32 6.56 -2.14 5.63
N LYS A 33 6.87 -3.34 6.16
CA LYS A 33 7.81 -4.28 5.54
C LYS A 33 7.34 -4.72 4.15
N LEU A 34 6.06 -5.11 4.03
CA LEU A 34 5.49 -5.54 2.75
C LEU A 34 5.52 -4.41 1.72
N HIS A 35 5.14 -3.21 2.11
CA HIS A 35 5.14 -2.05 1.22
C HIS A 35 6.55 -1.75 0.70
N ARG A 36 7.55 -1.68 1.61
CA ARG A 36 8.96 -1.46 1.23
C ARG A 36 9.49 -2.54 0.29
N ALA A 37 9.11 -3.79 0.50
CA ALA A 37 9.59 -4.91 -0.31
C ALA A 37 8.94 -4.98 -1.70
N PHE A 38 7.66 -4.63 -1.83
CA PHE A 38 6.88 -4.97 -3.03
C PHE A 38 6.31 -3.79 -3.82
N GLU A 39 6.26 -2.57 -3.26
CA GLU A 39 5.60 -1.45 -3.94
C GLU A 39 6.28 -1.05 -5.26
N ALA A 40 7.62 -1.06 -5.31
CA ALA A 40 8.35 -0.74 -6.54
C ALA A 40 7.94 -1.68 -7.68
N ARG A 41 7.90 -2.99 -7.40
CA ARG A 41 7.47 -3.98 -8.39
C ARG A 41 6.00 -3.82 -8.77
N ARG A 42 5.14 -3.45 -7.82
CA ARG A 42 3.72 -3.17 -8.08
C ARG A 42 3.57 -2.02 -9.09
N GLN A 43 4.32 -0.94 -8.93
CA GLN A 43 4.30 0.22 -9.83
C GLN A 43 4.80 -0.14 -11.24
N GLU A 44 5.88 -0.92 -11.34
CA GLU A 44 6.38 -1.43 -12.64
C GLU A 44 5.31 -2.22 -13.39
N LEU A 45 4.60 -3.12 -12.69
CA LEU A 45 3.57 -3.95 -13.31
C LEU A 45 2.33 -3.13 -13.73
N LEU A 46 1.96 -2.11 -12.96
CA LEU A 46 0.90 -1.19 -13.35
C LEU A 46 1.28 -0.37 -14.58
N ALA A 47 2.53 0.12 -14.67
CA ALA A 47 3.03 0.81 -15.85
C ALA A 47 3.07 -0.12 -17.08
N ALA A 48 3.52 -1.37 -16.89
CA ALA A 48 3.52 -2.39 -17.93
C ALA A 48 2.10 -2.70 -18.43
N ARG A 49 1.10 -2.70 -17.54
CA ARG A 49 -0.31 -2.85 -17.92
C ARG A 49 -0.76 -1.72 -18.85
N VAL A 50 -0.45 -0.47 -18.51
CA VAL A 50 -0.78 0.69 -19.35
C VAL A 50 -0.08 0.60 -20.71
N ALA A 51 1.20 0.22 -20.74
CA ALA A 51 1.95 0.05 -21.97
C ALA A 51 1.35 -1.07 -22.85
N ARG A 52 0.92 -2.18 -22.24
CA ARG A 52 0.27 -3.27 -22.95
C ARG A 52 -1.05 -2.82 -23.56
N THR A 53 -1.89 -2.10 -22.81
CA THR A 53 -3.16 -1.56 -23.32
C THR A 53 -2.93 -0.71 -24.56
N LYS A 54 -1.94 0.20 -24.57
CA LYS A 54 -1.62 1.02 -25.75
C LYS A 54 -1.24 0.21 -26.98
N ARG A 55 -0.54 -0.92 -26.79
CA ARG A 55 -0.17 -1.82 -27.90
C ARG A 55 -1.39 -2.51 -28.48
N LEU A 56 -2.28 -3.01 -27.61
CA LEU A 56 -3.54 -3.64 -28.02
C LEU A 56 -4.44 -2.64 -28.76
N ASP A 57 -4.54 -1.40 -28.27
CA ASP A 57 -5.33 -0.33 -28.93
C ASP A 57 -4.76 0.03 -30.31
N ALA A 58 -3.46 -0.17 -30.53
CA ALA A 58 -2.79 0.00 -31.81
C ALA A 58 -2.90 -1.21 -32.75
N GLY A 59 -3.63 -2.25 -32.35
CA GLY A 59 -3.90 -3.43 -33.17
C GLY A 59 -2.91 -4.59 -33.03
N GLU A 60 -2.11 -4.63 -31.95
CA GLU A 60 -1.40 -5.85 -31.54
C GLU A 60 -2.33 -6.90 -30.93
#